data_AF-A0A2A4ECY3-F1
#
_entry.id   AF-A0A2A4ECY3-F1
#
_cell.length_a   1.000
_cell.length_b   1.000
_cell.length_c   1.000
_cell.angle_alpha   90.00
_cell.angle_beta   90.00
_cell.angle_gamma   90.00
#
_symmetry.space_group_name_H-M   'P 1'
#
loop_
_entity.id
_entity.type
_entity.pdbx_description
1 polymer ?
#
loop_
_entity_poly.entity_id
_entity_poly.type
_entity_poly.pdbx_seq_one_letter_code
_entity_poly.pdbx_strand_id
1 'polypeptide(L)'
;MDGFRIPLGSWVASGVDWIKTNLDGLLDVVSFVVTSLVQGLTFLLLLPYFYVVIVVAALIAWLVRSWQLAIGTVISFTLIVAMGLWVPAMQTLALVLVAALVAVIIAIPLGIWSARNATVRAVLKPVLDFMQTMPAFVYLIPAIVFFSIGVVPGLVATVIFALPPGVRLTELGIRGVDSETVEAGQAFGAKPGQILRGIQLPLAMPTILAGVNQVIMLALSMAVIAGMAGADGLGKMVVEAISTVNIAKGVEAGLGVVLIAVFLDRVTAALGTLGRNRGSLLALIRDRRAQQRAAAIEAAPAPATAPASVEEKELQNA
;
A
#
# COMPACT_ATOMS: atom_id res chain seq x y z
N MET A 1 31.17 23.18 32.28
CA MET A 1 30.11 22.32 32.84
C MET A 1 30.39 20.90 32.37
N ASP A 2 31.56 20.37 32.75
CA ASP A 2 32.21 19.27 32.03
C ASP A 2 32.10 17.91 32.74
N GLY A 3 31.18 17.80 33.70
CA GLY A 3 31.07 16.62 34.59
C GLY A 3 29.84 15.74 34.36
N PHE A 4 28.84 16.17 33.58
CA PHE A 4 27.61 15.39 33.38
C PHE A 4 27.40 15.09 31.89
N ARG A 5 28.11 14.09 31.38
CA ARG A 5 27.91 13.53 30.04
C ARG A 5 27.37 12.11 30.17
N ILE A 6 26.09 11.92 29.84
CA ILE A 6 25.52 10.57 29.73
C ILE A 6 26.13 9.92 28.48
N PRO A 7 26.87 8.79 28.59
CA PRO A 7 27.59 8.21 27.47
C PRO A 7 26.67 7.35 26.58
N LEU A 8 25.51 7.89 26.21
CA LEU A 8 24.46 7.20 25.44
C LEU A 8 25.00 6.54 24.17
N GLY A 9 25.92 7.20 23.45
CA GLY A 9 26.52 6.64 22.24
C GLY A 9 27.25 5.32 22.48
N SER A 10 27.97 5.19 23.60
CA SER A 10 28.68 3.95 23.94
C SER A 10 27.73 2.82 24.34
N TRP A 11 26.63 3.15 25.02
CA TRP A 11 25.60 2.20 25.40
C TRP A 11 24.86 1.68 24.16
N VAL A 12 24.51 2.57 23.23
CA VAL A 12 23.89 2.21 21.96
C VAL A 12 24.84 1.36 21.11
N ALA A 13 26.12 1.73 21.00
CA ALA A 13 27.12 0.95 20.27
C ALA A 13 27.26 -0.47 20.84
N SER A 14 27.37 -0.61 22.17
CA SER A 14 27.44 -1.92 22.83
C SER A 14 26.20 -2.76 22.58
N GLY A 15 25.01 -2.15 22.58
CA GLY A 15 23.76 -2.82 22.25
C GLY A 15 23.70 -3.28 20.78
N VAL A 16 24.16 -2.45 19.85
CA VAL A 16 24.25 -2.80 18.43
C VAL A 16 25.21 -3.96 18.20
N ASP A 17 26.38 -3.95 18.83
CA ASP A 17 27.36 -5.04 18.73
C ASP A 17 26.83 -6.34 19.33
N TRP A 18 26.10 -6.25 20.45
CA TRP A 18 25.43 -7.42 21.03
C TRP A 18 24.39 -7.99 20.07
N ILE A 19 23.56 -7.15 19.46
CA ILE A 19 22.54 -7.59 18.48
C ILE A 19 23.21 -8.27 17.29
N LYS A 20 24.25 -7.66 16.71
CA LYS A 20 25.00 -8.27 15.61
C LYS A 20 25.56 -9.63 15.96
N THR A 21 26.21 -9.74 17.12
CA THR A 21 26.90 -10.96 17.52
C THR A 21 25.91 -12.11 17.81
N ASN A 22 24.73 -11.79 18.37
CA ASN A 22 23.77 -12.81 18.81
C ASN A 22 22.67 -13.12 17.78
N LEU A 23 22.34 -12.16 16.91
CA LEU A 23 21.25 -12.26 15.94
C LEU A 23 21.75 -12.27 14.48
N ASP A 24 23.04 -12.49 14.24
CA ASP A 24 23.66 -12.50 12.90
C ASP A 24 22.85 -13.34 11.89
N GLY A 25 22.56 -14.59 12.21
CA GLY A 25 21.77 -15.47 11.34
C GLY A 25 20.36 -14.97 11.04
N LEU A 26 19.72 -14.24 11.98
CA LEU A 26 18.42 -13.61 11.73
C LEU A 26 18.57 -12.41 10.78
N LEU A 27 19.60 -11.59 10.98
CA LEU A 27 19.90 -10.43 10.13
C LEU A 27 20.22 -10.88 8.70
N ASP A 28 20.93 -11.99 8.53
CA ASP A 28 21.22 -12.60 7.23
C ASP A 28 19.95 -13.09 6.54
N VAL A 29 19.06 -13.79 7.26
CA VAL A 29 17.77 -14.22 6.71
C VAL A 29 16.93 -13.02 6.27
N VAL A 30 16.87 -11.97 7.10
CA VAL A 30 16.16 -10.72 6.74
C VAL A 30 16.78 -10.09 5.50
N SER A 31 18.11 -10.00 5.44
CA SER A 31 18.84 -9.44 4.29
C SER A 31 18.57 -10.22 3.02
N PHE A 32 18.61 -11.56 3.11
CA PHE A 32 18.34 -12.46 2.00
C PHE A 32 16.90 -12.30 1.50
N VAL A 33 15.91 -12.31 2.40
CA VAL A 33 14.49 -12.16 2.04
C VAL A 33 14.23 -10.80 1.42
N VAL A 34 14.70 -9.71 2.04
CA VAL A 34 14.50 -8.34 1.52
C VAL A 34 15.15 -8.18 0.14
N THR A 35 16.40 -8.61 0.00
CA THR A 35 17.13 -8.53 -1.27
C THR A 35 16.43 -9.34 -2.34
N SER A 36 16.01 -10.57 -2.02
CA SER A 36 15.29 -11.46 -2.95
C SER A 36 13.95 -10.87 -3.38
N LEU A 37 13.20 -10.26 -2.46
CA LEU A 37 11.91 -9.63 -2.79
C LEU A 37 12.10 -8.42 -3.72
N VAL A 38 13.04 -7.52 -3.39
CA VAL A 38 13.25 -6.32 -4.21
C VAL A 38 13.87 -6.66 -5.56
N GLN A 39 14.89 -7.50 -5.59
CA GLN A 39 15.53 -7.91 -6.85
C GLN A 39 14.61 -8.80 -7.69
N GLY A 40 13.87 -9.71 -7.06
CA GLY A 40 12.90 -10.56 -7.75
C GLY A 40 11.77 -9.75 -8.38
N LEU A 41 11.23 -8.75 -7.67
CA LEU A 41 10.23 -7.84 -8.24
C LEU A 41 10.83 -6.94 -9.33
N THR A 42 12.05 -6.43 -9.13
CA THR A 42 12.77 -5.66 -10.16
C THR A 42 12.94 -6.50 -11.43
N PHE A 43 13.40 -7.75 -11.30
CA PHE A 43 13.55 -8.69 -12.40
C PHE A 43 12.21 -8.94 -13.10
N LEU A 44 11.13 -9.17 -12.35
CA LEU A 44 9.80 -9.37 -12.92
C LEU A 44 9.32 -8.15 -13.72
N LEU A 45 9.60 -6.94 -13.25
CA LEU A 45 9.25 -5.69 -13.93
C LEU A 45 10.11 -5.43 -15.17
N LEU A 46 11.34 -5.95 -15.21
CA LEU A 46 12.27 -5.77 -16.33
C LEU A 46 12.25 -6.93 -17.34
N LEU A 47 11.67 -8.08 -16.98
CA LEU A 47 11.62 -9.28 -17.83
C LEU A 47 10.82 -9.04 -19.12
N PRO A 48 9.60 -8.46 -19.08
CA PRO A 48 8.92 -8.07 -20.30
C PRO A 48 9.58 -6.84 -20.93
N TYR A 49 9.47 -6.70 -22.25
CA TYR A 49 9.79 -5.44 -22.90
C TYR A 49 8.96 -4.29 -22.33
N PHE A 50 9.56 -3.09 -22.24
CA PHE A 50 8.98 -1.93 -21.55
C PHE A 50 7.54 -1.62 -21.99
N TYR A 51 7.21 -1.78 -23.28
CA TYR A 51 5.86 -1.52 -23.79
C TYR A 51 4.79 -2.43 -23.18
N VAL A 52 5.13 -3.68 -22.84
CA VAL A 52 4.20 -4.62 -22.17
C VAL A 52 3.86 -4.11 -20.78
N VAL A 53 4.88 -3.67 -20.03
CA VAL A 53 4.70 -3.14 -18.67
C VAL A 53 3.88 -1.86 -18.68
N ILE A 54 4.10 -0.98 -19.66
CA ILE A 54 3.29 0.23 -19.86
C ILE A 54 1.83 -0.11 -20.11
N VAL A 55 1.55 -1.08 -20.97
CA VAL A 55 0.18 -1.54 -21.25
C VAL A 55 -0.47 -2.10 -19.97
N VAL A 56 0.24 -2.94 -19.22
CA VAL A 56 -0.27 -3.50 -17.95
C VAL A 56 -0.56 -2.39 -16.94
N ALA A 57 0.36 -1.42 -16.76
CA ALA A 57 0.17 -0.29 -15.87
C ALA A 57 -1.03 0.59 -16.29
N ALA A 58 -1.20 0.83 -17.59
CA ALA A 58 -2.33 1.58 -18.13
C ALA A 58 -3.66 0.83 -17.94
N LEU A 59 -3.68 -0.49 -18.11
CA LEU A 59 -4.85 -1.32 -17.84
C LEU A 59 -5.22 -1.29 -16.36
N ILE A 60 -4.24 -1.34 -15.44
CA ILE A 60 -4.48 -1.17 -14.00
C ILE A 60 -5.07 0.22 -13.73
N ALA A 61 -4.50 1.27 -14.29
CA ALA A 61 -5.01 2.63 -14.16
C ALA A 61 -6.47 2.78 -14.65
N TRP A 62 -6.79 2.16 -15.79
CA TRP A 62 -8.16 2.15 -16.33
C TRP A 62 -9.11 1.34 -15.44
N LEU A 63 -8.64 0.20 -14.93
CA LEU A 63 -9.40 -0.69 -14.08
C LEU A 63 -9.78 -0.02 -12.75
N VAL A 64 -8.85 0.67 -12.11
CA VAL A 64 -9.08 1.20 -10.76
C VAL A 64 -9.75 2.59 -10.80
N ARG A 65 -9.47 3.41 -11.82
CA ARG A 65 -9.92 4.81 -11.86
C ARG A 65 -10.65 5.21 -13.13
N SER A 66 -9.93 5.42 -14.23
CA SER A 66 -10.50 5.94 -15.48
C SER A 66 -9.55 5.84 -16.67
N TRP A 67 -10.10 5.97 -17.88
CA TRP A 67 -9.32 5.97 -19.14
C TRP A 67 -8.34 7.15 -19.23
N GLN A 68 -8.67 8.31 -18.63
CA GLN A 68 -7.74 9.45 -18.61
C GLN A 68 -6.48 9.13 -17.80
N LEU A 69 -6.61 8.38 -16.70
CA LEU A 69 -5.46 7.93 -15.93
C LEU A 69 -4.62 6.93 -16.74
N ALA A 70 -5.26 6.06 -17.52
CA ALA A 70 -4.56 5.12 -18.38
C ALA A 70 -3.69 5.85 -19.42
N ILE A 71 -4.25 6.85 -20.11
CA ILE A 71 -3.48 7.69 -21.04
C ILE A 71 -2.36 8.43 -20.32
N GLY A 72 -2.65 9.02 -19.16
CA GLY A 72 -1.63 9.67 -18.33
C GLY A 72 -0.48 8.72 -17.99
N THR A 73 -0.80 7.46 -17.64
CA THR A 73 0.19 6.42 -17.34
C THR A 73 1.05 6.09 -18.55
N VAL A 74 0.44 5.94 -19.74
CA VAL A 74 1.17 5.70 -20.99
C VAL A 74 2.14 6.85 -21.27
N ILE A 75 1.66 8.10 -21.18
CA ILE A 75 2.49 9.29 -21.41
C ILE A 75 3.65 9.33 -20.41
N SER A 76 3.35 9.17 -19.11
CA SER A 76 4.36 9.24 -18.05
C SER A 76 5.44 8.17 -18.20
N PHE A 77 5.07 6.91 -18.44
CA PHE A 77 6.05 5.84 -18.54
C PHE A 77 6.81 5.88 -19.87
N THR A 78 6.18 6.33 -20.95
CA THR A 78 6.89 6.56 -22.22
C THR A 78 7.93 7.66 -22.06
N LEU A 79 7.62 8.71 -21.30
CA LEU A 79 8.59 9.76 -20.98
C LEU A 79 9.77 9.23 -20.16
N ILE A 80 9.52 8.35 -19.18
CA ILE A 80 10.59 7.65 -18.43
C ILE A 80 11.51 6.86 -19.36
N VAL A 81 10.93 6.13 -20.34
CA VAL A 81 11.71 5.39 -21.35
C VAL A 81 12.50 6.35 -22.23
N ALA A 82 11.89 7.44 -22.68
CA ALA A 82 12.54 8.43 -23.55
C ALA A 82 13.74 9.12 -22.88
N MET A 83 13.70 9.30 -21.56
CA MET A 83 14.83 9.81 -20.76
C MET A 83 15.89 8.74 -20.42
N GLY A 84 15.72 7.49 -20.87
CA GLY A 84 16.64 6.40 -20.53
C GLY A 84 16.57 5.93 -19.07
N LEU A 85 15.49 6.28 -18.34
CA LEU A 85 15.35 6.03 -16.91
C LEU A 85 14.55 4.77 -16.57
N TRP A 86 14.31 3.88 -17.53
CA TRP A 86 13.47 2.71 -17.33
C TRP A 86 13.95 1.79 -16.20
N VAL A 87 15.21 1.38 -16.24
CA VAL A 87 15.81 0.50 -15.21
C VAL A 87 15.75 1.15 -13.82
N PRO A 88 16.27 2.37 -13.60
CA PRO A 88 16.22 2.98 -12.28
C PRO A 88 14.80 3.26 -11.80
N ALA A 89 13.85 3.54 -12.71
CA ALA A 89 12.44 3.68 -12.37
C ALA A 89 11.84 2.37 -11.84
N MET A 90 12.10 1.23 -12.50
CA MET A 90 11.58 -0.06 -12.05
C MET A 90 12.23 -0.52 -10.73
N GLN A 91 13.52 -0.22 -10.51
CA GLN A 91 14.19 -0.45 -9.23
C GLN A 91 13.53 0.35 -8.09
N THR A 92 13.28 1.64 -8.31
CA THR A 92 12.57 2.49 -7.34
C THR A 92 11.15 1.98 -7.10
N LEU A 93 10.40 1.64 -8.15
CA LEU A 93 9.06 1.11 -8.03
C LEU A 93 9.04 -0.20 -7.22
N ALA A 94 9.97 -1.12 -7.49
CA ALA A 94 10.09 -2.37 -6.75
C ALA A 94 10.40 -2.13 -5.27
N LEU A 95 11.38 -1.28 -4.95
CA LEU A 95 11.73 -0.94 -3.56
C LEU A 95 10.52 -0.37 -2.81
N VAL A 96 9.81 0.58 -3.42
CA VAL A 96 8.64 1.24 -2.80
C VAL A 96 7.51 0.24 -2.58
N LEU A 97 7.21 -0.62 -3.56
CA LEU A 97 6.15 -1.62 -3.43
C LEU A 97 6.46 -2.67 -2.36
N VAL A 98 7.71 -3.17 -2.31
CA VAL A 98 8.12 -4.13 -1.27
C VAL A 98 8.12 -3.46 0.11
N ALA A 99 8.68 -2.26 0.24
CA ALA A 99 8.68 -1.53 1.52
C ALA A 99 7.26 -1.23 2.00
N ALA A 100 6.38 -0.78 1.11
CA ALA A 100 4.98 -0.55 1.45
C ALA A 100 4.26 -1.84 1.83
N LEU A 101 4.48 -2.94 1.10
CA LEU A 101 3.89 -4.24 1.44
C LEU A 101 4.31 -4.70 2.84
N VAL A 102 5.62 -4.65 3.15
CA VAL A 102 6.15 -5.01 4.47
C VAL A 102 5.56 -4.10 5.54
N ALA A 103 5.55 -2.78 5.31
CA ALA A 103 4.98 -1.82 6.25
C ALA A 103 3.49 -2.06 6.48
N VAL A 104 2.69 -2.37 5.46
CA VAL A 104 1.25 -2.66 5.59
C VAL A 104 1.00 -3.97 6.34
N ILE A 105 1.78 -5.02 6.05
CA ILE A 105 1.71 -6.31 6.76
C ILE A 105 1.93 -6.13 8.27
N ILE A 106 2.77 -5.17 8.67
CA ILE A 106 3.02 -4.87 10.09
C ILE A 106 1.99 -3.86 10.63
N ALA A 107 1.69 -2.82 9.87
CA ALA A 107 0.89 -1.69 10.30
C ALA A 107 -0.58 -2.06 10.57
N ILE A 108 -1.19 -2.89 9.71
CA ILE A 108 -2.59 -3.29 9.87
C ILE A 108 -2.80 -4.11 11.14
N PRO A 109 -2.04 -5.20 11.41
CA PRO A 109 -2.16 -5.95 12.66
C PRO A 109 -1.90 -5.09 13.90
N LEU A 110 -0.87 -4.25 13.88
CA LEU A 110 -0.59 -3.33 15.01
C LEU A 110 -1.73 -2.33 15.22
N GLY A 111 -2.32 -1.80 14.15
CA GLY A 111 -3.47 -0.89 14.23
C GLY A 111 -4.71 -1.57 14.78
N ILE A 112 -5.00 -2.81 14.34
CA ILE A 112 -6.08 -3.64 14.90
C ILE A 112 -5.83 -3.90 16.39
N TRP A 113 -4.60 -4.22 16.78
CA TRP A 113 -4.27 -4.51 18.16
C TRP A 113 -4.39 -3.26 19.05
N SER A 114 -3.88 -2.12 18.59
CA SER A 114 -4.04 -0.80 19.23
C SER A 114 -5.51 -0.42 19.39
N ALA A 115 -6.35 -0.71 18.39
CA ALA A 115 -7.77 -0.38 18.43
C ALA A 115 -8.53 -1.11 19.54
N ARG A 116 -8.08 -2.32 19.90
CA ARG A 116 -8.79 -3.21 20.82
C ARG A 116 -8.21 -3.22 22.23
N ASN A 117 -7.01 -2.68 22.44
CA ASN A 117 -6.35 -2.70 23.73
C ASN A 117 -5.80 -1.31 24.09
N ALA A 118 -6.37 -0.69 25.13
CA ALA A 118 -5.99 0.65 25.58
C ALA A 118 -4.53 0.73 26.07
N THR A 119 -3.99 -0.33 26.67
CA THR A 119 -2.59 -0.41 27.11
C THR A 119 -1.65 -0.44 25.90
N VAL A 120 -1.98 -1.26 24.90
CA VAL A 120 -1.21 -1.33 23.64
C VAL A 120 -1.21 0.04 22.96
N ARG A 121 -2.36 0.72 22.90
CA ARG A 121 -2.45 2.09 22.38
C ARG A 121 -1.55 3.06 23.13
N ALA A 122 -1.59 3.03 24.46
CA ALA A 122 -0.82 3.93 25.31
C ALA A 122 0.71 3.77 25.11
N VAL A 123 1.16 2.54 24.83
CA VAL A 123 2.58 2.24 24.55
C VAL A 123 2.95 2.51 23.09
N LEU A 124 2.12 2.11 22.12
CA LEU A 124 2.42 2.30 20.71
C LEU A 124 2.45 3.77 20.31
N LYS A 125 1.53 4.61 20.84
CA LYS A 125 1.45 6.03 20.46
C LYS A 125 2.79 6.78 20.55
N PRO A 126 3.51 6.81 21.69
CA PRO A 126 4.81 7.47 21.76
C PRO A 126 5.88 6.84 20.86
N VAL A 127 5.85 5.52 20.64
CA VAL A 127 6.77 4.84 19.72
C VAL A 127 6.53 5.31 18.28
N LEU A 128 5.27 5.39 17.84
CA LEU A 128 4.91 5.89 16.52
C LEU A 128 5.24 7.39 16.36
N ASP A 129 5.05 8.18 17.42
CA ASP A 129 5.42 9.60 17.45
C ASP A 129 6.94 9.77 17.28
N PHE A 130 7.73 8.96 17.99
CA PHE A 130 9.18 8.92 17.84
C PHE A 130 9.59 8.49 16.42
N MET A 131 8.93 7.47 15.87
CA MET A 131 9.17 7.00 14.50
C MET A 131 8.89 8.07 13.42
N GLN A 132 7.94 8.97 13.64
CA GLN A 132 7.65 10.06 12.68
C GLN A 132 8.49 11.31 12.86
N THR A 133 8.97 11.57 14.08
CA THR A 133 9.63 12.83 14.44
C THR A 133 11.14 12.77 14.27
N MET A 134 11.75 11.58 14.32
CA MET A 134 13.18 11.47 14.03
C MET A 134 13.48 11.75 12.55
N PRO A 135 14.56 12.50 12.27
CA PRO A 135 14.99 12.74 10.89
C PRO A 135 15.29 11.44 10.16
N ALA A 136 14.88 11.35 8.91
CA ALA A 136 14.96 10.14 8.12
C ALA A 136 16.39 9.53 8.03
N PHE A 137 17.43 10.37 7.95
CA PHE A 137 18.83 9.94 7.88
C PHE A 137 19.31 9.23 9.16
N VAL A 138 18.69 9.53 10.30
CA VAL A 138 19.03 8.89 11.59
C VAL A 138 18.72 7.39 11.55
N TYR A 139 17.68 6.97 10.82
CA TYR A 139 17.35 5.56 10.61
C TYR A 139 18.39 4.81 9.80
N LEU A 140 19.09 5.49 8.89
CA LEU A 140 20.10 4.86 8.06
C LEU A 140 21.32 4.40 8.87
N ILE A 141 21.68 5.11 9.94
CA ILE A 141 22.87 4.79 10.75
C ILE A 141 22.80 3.35 11.28
N PRO A 142 21.81 2.97 12.12
CA PRO A 142 21.74 1.60 12.60
C PRO A 142 21.46 0.60 11.46
N ALA A 143 20.66 0.98 10.46
CA ALA A 143 20.33 0.08 9.35
C ALA A 143 21.57 -0.31 8.52
N ILE A 144 22.42 0.65 8.15
CA ILE A 144 23.69 0.40 7.45
C ILE A 144 24.64 -0.38 8.34
N VAL A 145 24.67 -0.08 9.65
CA VAL A 145 25.50 -0.84 10.57
C VAL A 145 25.08 -2.32 10.59
N PHE A 146 23.79 -2.64 10.68
CA PHE A 146 23.30 -4.02 10.68
C PHE A 146 23.39 -4.75 9.34
N PHE A 147 23.12 -4.05 8.24
CA PHE A 147 22.88 -4.70 6.93
C PHE A 147 23.91 -4.33 5.85
N SER A 148 24.93 -3.55 6.21
CA SER A 148 25.87 -2.93 5.27
C SER A 148 25.16 -2.01 4.25
N ILE A 149 25.94 -1.34 3.41
CA ILE A 149 25.42 -0.47 2.35
C ILE A 149 24.69 -1.31 1.30
N GLY A 150 23.50 -0.87 0.89
CA GLY A 150 22.72 -1.53 -0.16
C GLY A 150 21.22 -1.26 -0.08
N VAL A 151 20.45 -2.16 -0.68
CA VAL A 151 18.97 -2.05 -0.75
C VAL A 151 18.28 -2.30 0.59
N VAL A 152 18.83 -3.21 1.40
CA VAL A 152 18.27 -3.62 2.70
C VAL A 152 18.18 -2.47 3.70
N PRO A 153 19.24 -1.70 4.00
CA PRO A 153 19.13 -0.59 4.95
C PRO A 153 18.15 0.49 4.48
N GLY A 154 18.12 0.77 3.17
CA GLY A 154 17.18 1.71 2.57
C GLY A 154 15.72 1.27 2.75
N LEU A 155 15.44 -0.02 2.53
CA LEU A 155 14.10 -0.59 2.74
C LEU A 155 13.70 -0.57 4.22
N VAL A 156 14.60 -0.95 5.13
CA VAL A 156 14.32 -0.96 6.58
C VAL A 156 13.99 0.45 7.09
N ALA A 157 14.79 1.45 6.73
CA ALA A 157 14.52 2.84 7.10
C ALA A 157 13.19 3.33 6.50
N THR A 158 12.90 2.94 5.26
CA THR A 158 11.63 3.25 4.58
C THR A 158 10.43 2.67 5.33
N VAL A 159 10.50 1.40 5.74
CA VAL A 159 9.44 0.72 6.49
C VAL A 159 9.21 1.41 7.83
N ILE A 160 10.28 1.70 8.58
CA ILE A 160 10.18 2.36 9.90
C ILE A 160 9.50 3.72 9.76
N PHE A 161 9.87 4.51 8.75
CA PHE A 161 9.31 5.83 8.53
C PHE A 161 7.85 5.81 8.02
N ALA A 162 7.52 4.85 7.16
CA ALA A 162 6.21 4.77 6.51
C ALA A 162 5.13 4.05 7.34
N LEU A 163 5.51 3.22 8.32
CA LEU A 163 4.60 2.41 9.14
C LEU A 163 3.58 3.22 9.98
N PRO A 164 3.96 4.32 10.66
CA PRO A 164 3.07 5.00 11.61
C PRO A 164 1.71 5.47 11.09
N PRO A 165 1.56 6.12 9.92
CA PRO A 165 0.22 6.49 9.42
C PRO A 165 -0.66 5.27 9.15
N GLY A 166 -0.09 4.15 8.69
CA GLY A 166 -0.83 2.91 8.47
C GLY A 166 -1.43 2.35 9.76
N VAL A 167 -0.65 2.36 10.86
CA VAL A 167 -1.13 1.93 12.18
C VAL A 167 -2.23 2.85 12.68
N ARG A 168 -2.00 4.18 12.64
CA ARG A 168 -2.95 5.17 13.15
C ARG A 168 -4.27 5.16 12.40
N LEU A 169 -4.23 5.10 11.07
CA LEU A 169 -5.46 5.10 10.26
C LEU A 169 -6.21 3.77 10.36
N THR A 170 -5.51 2.65 10.57
CA THR A 170 -6.16 1.39 10.89
C THR A 170 -6.83 1.44 12.26
N GLU A 171 -6.14 1.97 13.28
CA GLU A 171 -6.71 2.14 14.61
C GLU A 171 -7.96 3.04 14.58
N LEU A 172 -7.83 4.21 13.94
CA LEU A 172 -8.91 5.18 13.79
C LEU A 172 -10.10 4.59 13.05
N GLY A 173 -9.84 3.85 11.96
CA GLY A 173 -10.90 3.21 11.18
C GLY A 173 -11.73 2.24 12.02
N ILE A 174 -11.08 1.38 12.81
CA ILE A 174 -11.76 0.36 13.63
C ILE A 174 -12.51 0.99 14.80
N ARG A 175 -11.91 2.00 15.45
CA ARG A 175 -12.54 2.69 16.59
C ARG A 175 -13.61 3.69 16.17
N GLY A 176 -13.56 4.16 14.93
CA GLY A 176 -14.56 5.06 14.35
C GLY A 176 -15.81 4.34 13.85
N VAL A 177 -15.88 3.01 13.96
CA VAL A 177 -17.10 2.25 13.67
C VAL A 177 -18.13 2.55 14.75
N ASP A 178 -19.35 2.88 14.31
CA ASP A 178 -20.47 3.20 15.18
C ASP A 178 -20.75 2.11 16.23
N SER A 179 -20.95 2.54 17.48
CA SER A 179 -21.13 1.63 18.61
C SER A 179 -22.45 0.88 18.53
N GLU A 180 -23.52 1.49 18.01
CA GLU A 180 -24.83 0.81 17.88
C GLU A 180 -24.72 -0.38 16.94
N THR A 181 -23.96 -0.24 15.85
CA THR A 181 -23.69 -1.35 14.91
C THR A 181 -22.91 -2.49 15.58
N VAL A 182 -21.97 -2.17 16.48
CA VAL A 182 -21.20 -3.15 17.24
C VAL A 182 -22.07 -3.84 18.30
N GLU A 183 -22.88 -3.08 19.03
CA GLU A 183 -23.80 -3.56 20.06
C GLU A 183 -24.91 -4.44 19.46
N ALA A 184 -25.41 -4.10 18.27
CA ALA A 184 -26.34 -4.95 17.53
C ALA A 184 -25.71 -6.34 17.25
N GLY A 185 -24.47 -6.37 16.78
CA GLY A 185 -23.74 -7.63 16.58
C GLY A 185 -23.61 -8.45 17.86
N GLN A 186 -23.37 -7.80 19.00
CA GLN A 186 -23.32 -8.46 20.31
C GLN A 186 -24.69 -9.00 20.74
N ALA A 187 -25.76 -8.25 20.51
CA ALA A 187 -27.14 -8.65 20.81
C ALA A 187 -27.57 -9.89 20.01
N PHE A 188 -27.07 -10.04 18.77
CA PHE A 188 -27.26 -11.26 17.96
C PHE A 188 -26.29 -12.40 18.32
N GLY A 189 -25.50 -12.28 19.40
CA GLY A 189 -24.62 -13.33 19.90
C GLY A 189 -23.30 -13.49 19.14
N ALA A 190 -22.90 -12.50 18.33
CA ALA A 190 -21.64 -12.57 17.60
C ALA A 190 -20.43 -12.45 18.54
N LYS A 191 -19.47 -13.37 18.40
CA LYS A 191 -18.21 -13.34 19.14
C LYS A 191 -17.37 -12.12 18.73
N PRO A 192 -16.46 -11.61 19.59
CA PRO A 192 -15.64 -10.44 19.27
C PRO A 192 -14.82 -10.54 17.98
N GLY A 193 -14.39 -11.75 17.60
CA GLY A 193 -13.71 -11.99 16.31
C GLY A 193 -14.64 -11.97 15.10
N GLN A 194 -15.91 -12.34 15.28
CA GLN A 194 -16.95 -12.25 14.25
C GLN A 194 -17.38 -10.79 14.06
N ILE A 195 -17.52 -10.02 15.14
CA ILE A 195 -17.78 -8.57 15.07
C ILE A 195 -16.63 -7.86 14.34
N LEU A 196 -15.37 -8.17 14.69
CA LEU A 196 -14.23 -7.55 14.03
C LEU A 196 -14.22 -7.84 12.52
N ARG A 197 -14.37 -9.10 12.11
CA ARG A 197 -14.27 -9.49 10.69
C ARG A 197 -15.53 -9.15 9.87
N GLY A 198 -16.70 -9.24 10.48
CA GLY A 198 -17.99 -9.08 9.80
C GLY A 198 -18.56 -7.67 9.84
N ILE A 199 -18.15 -6.84 10.80
CA ILE A 199 -18.69 -5.48 11.00
C ILE A 199 -17.56 -4.46 10.94
N GLN A 200 -16.60 -4.54 11.87
CA GLN A 200 -15.64 -3.45 12.02
C GLN A 200 -14.67 -3.33 10.84
N LEU A 201 -14.07 -4.43 10.38
CA LEU A 201 -13.13 -4.40 9.27
C LEU A 201 -13.78 -3.88 7.98
N PRO A 202 -14.95 -4.40 7.52
CA PRO A 202 -15.64 -3.88 6.34
C PRO A 202 -15.94 -2.37 6.41
N LEU A 203 -16.43 -1.89 7.56
CA LEU A 203 -16.76 -0.47 7.76
C LEU A 203 -15.51 0.41 7.89
N ALA A 204 -14.41 -0.12 8.42
CA ALA A 204 -13.13 0.57 8.57
C ALA A 204 -12.28 0.57 7.29
N MET A 205 -12.58 -0.29 6.30
CA MET A 205 -11.76 -0.47 5.09
C MET A 205 -11.40 0.84 4.37
N PRO A 206 -12.30 1.83 4.18
CA PRO A 206 -11.93 3.07 3.52
C PRO A 206 -10.80 3.83 4.25
N THR A 207 -10.85 3.87 5.58
CA THR A 207 -9.82 4.52 6.40
C THR A 207 -8.53 3.70 6.43
N ILE A 208 -8.61 2.37 6.49
CA ILE A 208 -7.44 1.48 6.39
C ILE A 208 -6.74 1.69 5.04
N LEU A 209 -7.48 1.74 3.94
CA LEU A 209 -6.94 1.96 2.59
C LEU A 209 -6.36 3.36 2.42
N ALA A 210 -6.93 4.38 3.07
CA ALA A 210 -6.29 5.70 3.17
C ALA A 210 -4.94 5.61 3.91
N GLY A 211 -4.86 4.78 4.94
CA GLY A 211 -3.61 4.44 5.64
C GLY A 211 -2.58 3.78 4.74
N VAL A 212 -2.99 2.77 3.98
CA VAL A 212 -2.14 2.10 2.97
C VAL A 212 -1.64 3.11 1.93
N ASN A 213 -2.49 4.02 1.46
CA ASN A 213 -2.09 5.09 0.55
C ASN A 213 -0.97 5.95 1.16
N GLN A 214 -1.11 6.39 2.41
CA GLN A 214 -0.08 7.18 3.10
C GLN A 214 1.23 6.39 3.28
N VAL A 215 1.16 5.10 3.59
CA VAL A 215 2.35 4.23 3.67
C VAL A 215 3.10 4.23 2.33
N ILE A 216 2.39 4.09 1.21
CA ILE A 216 3.00 4.08 -0.13
C ILE A 216 3.62 5.44 -0.47
N MET A 217 2.92 6.53 -0.18
CA MET A 217 3.41 7.88 -0.47
C MET A 217 4.65 8.25 0.35
N LEU A 218 4.68 7.89 1.64
CA LEU A 218 5.87 8.06 2.46
C LEU A 218 7.01 7.13 2.03
N ALA A 219 6.69 5.89 1.64
CA ALA A 219 7.70 4.96 1.15
C ALA A 219 8.40 5.48 -0.10
N LEU A 220 7.65 6.09 -1.03
CA LEU A 220 8.20 6.75 -2.20
C LEU A 220 9.05 7.97 -1.85
N SER A 221 8.59 8.78 -0.90
CA SER A 221 9.34 9.96 -0.43
C SER A 221 10.71 9.54 0.15
N MET A 222 10.76 8.37 0.79
CA MET A 222 11.97 7.77 1.34
C MET A 222 12.87 7.11 0.29
N ALA A 223 12.42 6.89 -0.95
CA ALA A 223 13.22 6.22 -1.97
C ALA A 223 14.51 6.98 -2.32
N VAL A 224 14.50 8.31 -2.22
CA VAL A 224 15.73 9.13 -2.39
C VAL A 224 16.72 8.88 -1.25
N ILE A 225 16.22 8.78 -0.02
CA ILE A 225 17.03 8.51 1.18
C ILE A 225 17.57 7.08 1.15
N ALA A 226 16.79 6.12 0.67
CA ALA A 226 17.27 4.77 0.39
C ALA A 226 18.44 4.76 -0.62
N GLY A 227 18.41 5.66 -1.61
CA GLY A 227 19.52 5.85 -2.55
C GLY A 227 20.83 6.27 -1.88
N MET A 228 20.76 7.09 -0.82
CA MET A 228 21.94 7.46 -0.02
C MET A 228 22.54 6.25 0.72
N ALA A 229 21.70 5.26 1.04
CA ALA A 229 22.11 4.02 1.69
C ALA A 229 22.67 2.98 0.70
N GLY A 230 22.73 3.30 -0.59
CA GLY A 230 23.24 2.42 -1.64
C GLY A 230 22.18 1.59 -2.36
N ALA A 231 20.89 1.86 -2.14
CA ALA A 231 19.84 1.25 -2.95
C ALA A 231 19.87 1.81 -4.38
N ASP A 232 19.80 0.92 -5.39
CA ASP A 232 19.72 1.36 -6.78
C ASP A 232 18.36 2.00 -7.11
N GLY A 233 18.32 2.78 -8.20
CA GLY A 233 17.12 3.43 -8.70
C GLY A 233 17.26 4.94 -8.86
N LEU A 234 16.13 5.60 -9.07
CA LEU A 234 16.07 7.05 -9.28
C LEU A 234 16.61 7.84 -8.09
N GLY A 235 16.36 7.36 -6.87
CA GLY A 235 16.86 7.99 -5.64
C GLY A 235 18.38 8.13 -5.61
N LYS A 236 19.10 7.09 -6.02
CA LYS A 236 20.56 7.10 -6.16
C LYS A 236 21.02 8.13 -7.19
N MET A 237 20.33 8.20 -8.34
CA MET A 237 20.65 9.20 -9.38
C MET A 237 20.45 10.64 -8.88
N VAL A 238 19.43 10.91 -8.07
CA VAL A 238 19.20 12.21 -7.42
C VAL A 238 20.35 12.55 -6.47
N VAL A 239 20.76 11.60 -5.62
CA VAL A 239 21.87 11.79 -4.67
C VAL A 239 23.19 12.04 -5.40
N GLU A 240 23.46 11.29 -6.47
CA GLU A 240 24.63 11.50 -7.33
C GLU A 240 24.59 12.87 -8.00
N ALA A 241 23.45 13.29 -8.54
CA ALA A 241 23.29 14.60 -9.17
C ALA A 241 23.55 15.76 -8.20
N ILE A 242 23.09 15.66 -6.95
CA ILE A 242 23.38 16.65 -5.90
C ILE A 242 24.88 16.66 -5.59
N SER A 243 25.48 15.48 -5.41
CA SER A 243 26.89 15.33 -5.03
C SER A 243 27.85 15.85 -6.11
N THR A 244 27.48 15.72 -7.39
CA THR A 244 28.28 16.20 -8.54
C THR A 244 27.79 17.54 -9.09
N VAL A 245 26.78 18.17 -8.49
CA VAL A 245 26.14 19.40 -8.97
C VAL A 245 25.71 19.30 -10.44
N ASN A 246 25.19 18.14 -10.86
CA ASN A 246 24.74 17.89 -12.23
C ASN A 246 23.24 18.16 -12.35
N ILE A 247 22.90 19.36 -12.81
CA ILE A 247 21.51 19.83 -12.93
C ILE A 247 20.71 18.97 -13.92
N ALA A 248 21.28 18.61 -15.08
CA ALA A 248 20.58 17.83 -16.10
C ALA A 248 20.12 16.47 -15.55
N LYS A 249 21.05 15.72 -14.93
CA LYS A 249 20.76 14.44 -14.29
C LYS A 249 19.75 14.59 -13.15
N GLY A 250 19.88 15.66 -12.35
CA GLY A 250 18.98 15.93 -11.23
C GLY A 250 17.55 16.18 -11.68
N VAL A 251 17.35 16.94 -12.77
CA VAL A 251 16.03 17.22 -13.35
C VAL A 251 15.42 15.94 -13.94
N GLU A 252 16.16 15.17 -14.73
CA GLU A 252 15.67 13.91 -15.30
C GLU A 252 15.27 12.92 -14.21
N ALA A 253 16.14 12.68 -13.23
CA ALA A 253 15.87 11.76 -12.13
C ALA A 253 14.69 12.24 -11.26
N GLY A 254 14.63 13.54 -10.95
CA GLY A 254 13.53 14.14 -10.20
C GLY A 254 12.18 14.02 -10.92
N LEU A 255 12.15 14.29 -12.22
CA LEU A 255 10.96 14.07 -13.06
C LEU A 255 10.55 12.60 -13.08
N GLY A 256 11.50 11.66 -13.18
CA GLY A 256 11.23 10.23 -13.06
C GLY A 256 10.53 9.87 -11.74
N VAL A 257 11.02 10.41 -10.61
CA VAL A 257 10.40 10.17 -9.29
C VAL A 257 8.98 10.72 -9.25
N VAL A 258 8.75 11.94 -9.76
CA VAL A 258 7.42 12.56 -9.81
C VAL A 258 6.45 11.75 -10.67
N LEU A 259 6.88 11.23 -11.81
CA LEU A 259 6.03 10.43 -12.70
C LEU A 259 5.60 9.12 -12.05
N ILE A 260 6.50 8.44 -11.33
CA ILE A 260 6.15 7.28 -10.50
C ILE A 260 5.21 7.69 -9.36
N ALA A 261 5.46 8.83 -8.71
CA ALA A 261 4.63 9.32 -7.61
C ALA A 261 3.19 9.57 -8.04
N VAL A 262 3.00 10.25 -9.16
CA VAL A 262 1.68 10.52 -9.72
C VAL A 262 1.00 9.20 -10.09
N PHE A 263 1.70 8.26 -10.71
CA PHE A 263 1.11 6.95 -11.02
C PHE A 263 0.65 6.22 -9.75
N LEU A 264 1.54 6.09 -8.75
CA LEU A 264 1.24 5.40 -7.50
C LEU A 264 0.06 6.08 -6.78
N ASP A 265 0.15 7.38 -6.46
CA ASP A 265 -0.91 8.14 -5.78
C ASP A 265 -2.28 7.92 -6.43
N ARG A 266 -2.33 8.04 -7.76
CA ARG A 266 -3.59 7.98 -8.49
C ARG A 266 -4.21 6.58 -8.47
N VAL A 267 -3.39 5.53 -8.54
CA VAL A 267 -3.82 4.13 -8.48
C VAL A 267 -4.25 3.78 -7.05
N THR A 268 -3.46 4.15 -6.05
CA THR A 268 -3.71 3.78 -4.65
C THR A 268 -4.85 4.56 -4.03
N ALA A 269 -4.99 5.86 -4.33
CA ALA A 269 -6.15 6.65 -3.90
C ALA A 269 -7.47 6.08 -4.43
N ALA A 270 -7.45 5.49 -5.62
CA ALA A 270 -8.63 4.89 -6.22
C ALA A 270 -9.00 3.53 -5.59
N LEU A 271 -8.08 2.86 -4.87
CA LEU A 271 -8.41 1.68 -4.06
C LEU A 271 -9.33 2.05 -2.89
N GLY A 272 -9.13 3.20 -2.26
CA GLY A 272 -9.98 3.67 -1.15
C GLY A 272 -11.41 4.03 -1.53
N THR A 273 -11.70 4.20 -2.83
CA THR A 273 -13.03 4.56 -3.36
C THR A 273 -13.63 3.50 -4.28
N LEU A 274 -13.11 2.26 -4.21
CA LEU A 274 -13.60 1.12 -4.99
C LEU A 274 -15.13 1.01 -4.90
N GLY A 275 -15.81 1.13 -6.05
CA GLY A 275 -17.27 1.07 -6.17
C GLY A 275 -17.98 2.40 -6.45
N ARG A 276 -17.31 3.56 -6.32
CA ARG A 276 -17.88 4.88 -6.68
C ARG A 276 -17.39 5.45 -8.02
N ASN A 277 -16.35 4.89 -8.62
CA ASN A 277 -15.78 5.41 -9.87
C ASN A 277 -16.55 4.90 -11.11
N ARG A 278 -17.51 5.69 -11.60
CA ARG A 278 -18.31 5.39 -12.81
C ARG A 278 -17.47 5.21 -14.11
N GLY A 279 -16.24 5.71 -14.14
CA GLY A 279 -15.33 5.61 -15.29
C GLY A 279 -14.42 4.37 -15.32
N SER A 280 -14.52 3.49 -14.32
CA SER A 280 -13.74 2.25 -14.22
C SER A 280 -14.28 1.19 -15.20
N LEU A 281 -13.38 0.37 -15.77
CA LEU A 281 -13.76 -0.83 -16.54
C LEU A 281 -14.72 -1.76 -15.76
N LEU A 282 -14.58 -1.86 -14.43
CA LEU A 282 -15.47 -2.67 -13.59
C LEU A 282 -16.89 -2.08 -13.52
N ALA A 283 -17.02 -0.75 -13.53
CA ALA A 283 -18.31 -0.09 -13.58
C ALA A 283 -18.98 -0.34 -14.94
N LEU A 284 -18.24 -0.18 -16.04
CA LEU A 284 -18.75 -0.44 -17.39
C LEU A 284 -19.17 -1.91 -17.60
N ILE A 285 -18.42 -2.87 -17.06
CA ILE A 285 -18.76 -4.30 -17.12
C ILE A 285 -19.99 -4.61 -16.24
N ARG A 286 -20.11 -3.99 -15.06
CA ARG A 286 -21.30 -4.12 -14.20
C ARG A 286 -22.54 -3.55 -14.85
N ASP A 287 -22.45 -2.37 -15.46
CA ASP A 287 -23.56 -1.71 -16.15
C ASP A 287 -24.04 -2.54 -17.35
N ARG A 288 -23.10 -3.08 -18.15
CA ARG A 288 -23.44 -4.00 -19.25
C ARG A 288 -24.11 -5.29 -18.77
N ARG A 289 -23.64 -5.90 -17.68
CA ARG A 289 -24.28 -7.10 -17.10
C ARG A 289 -25.65 -6.80 -16.49
N ALA A 290 -25.82 -5.63 -15.89
CA ALA A 290 -27.12 -5.19 -15.36
C ALA A 290 -28.13 -4.96 -16.51
N GLN A 291 -27.69 -4.32 -17.60
CA GLN A 291 -28.48 -4.15 -18.81
C GLN A 291 -28.85 -5.49 -19.48
N GLN A 292 -27.90 -6.41 -19.58
CA GLN A 292 -28.17 -7.76 -20.13
C GLN A 292 -29.14 -8.56 -19.25
N ARG A 293 -29.05 -8.45 -17.92
CA ARG A 293 -30.02 -9.08 -17.00
C ARG A 293 -31.39 -8.44 -17.10
N ALA A 294 -31.48 -7.12 -17.19
CA ALA A 294 -32.75 -6.42 -17.39
C ALA A 294 -33.41 -6.84 -18.71
N ALA A 295 -32.65 -6.88 -19.80
CA ALA A 295 -33.12 -7.35 -21.10
C ALA A 295 -33.56 -8.83 -21.08
N ALA A 296 -32.86 -9.69 -20.33
CA ALA A 296 -33.24 -11.09 -20.18
C ALA A 296 -34.51 -11.30 -19.34
N ILE A 297 -34.77 -10.43 -18.37
CA ILE A 297 -36.02 -10.44 -17.58
C ILE A 297 -37.19 -9.93 -18.43
N GLU A 298 -36.97 -8.89 -19.25
CA GLU A 298 -37.99 -8.35 -20.14
C GLU A 298 -38.32 -9.29 -21.31
N ALA A 299 -37.34 -10.08 -21.77
CA ALA A 299 -37.53 -11.12 -22.78
C ALA A 299 -38.08 -12.45 -22.22
N ALA A 300 -38.24 -12.57 -20.89
CA ALA A 300 -38.80 -13.78 -20.30
C ALA A 300 -40.31 -13.84 -20.60
N PRO A 301 -40.82 -14.95 -21.19
CA PRO A 301 -42.25 -15.08 -21.47
C PRO A 301 -43.05 -14.96 -20.16
N ALA A 302 -44.13 -14.18 -20.20
CA ALA A 302 -45.03 -14.00 -19.07
C ALA A 302 -45.45 -15.36 -18.50
N PRO A 303 -45.49 -15.54 -17.16
CA PRO A 303 -45.94 -16.79 -16.58
C PRO A 303 -47.31 -17.12 -17.17
N ALA A 304 -47.39 -18.29 -17.82
CA ALA A 304 -48.61 -18.76 -18.46
C ALA A 304 -49.74 -18.65 -17.42
N THR A 305 -50.73 -17.81 -17.72
CA THR A 305 -51.97 -17.73 -16.96
C THR A 305 -52.49 -19.16 -16.87
N ALA A 306 -52.50 -19.72 -15.65
CA ALA A 306 -53.01 -21.05 -15.41
C ALA A 306 -54.41 -21.15 -16.04
N PRO A 307 -54.72 -22.19 -16.83
CA PRO A 307 -56.05 -22.34 -17.39
C PRO A 307 -57.04 -22.42 -16.23
N ALA A 308 -58.08 -21.58 -16.29
CA ALA A 308 -59.19 -21.60 -15.34
C ALA A 308 -59.66 -23.05 -15.17
N SER A 309 -59.61 -23.55 -13.94
CA SER A 309 -60.13 -24.86 -13.60
C SER A 309 -61.59 -24.96 -14.03
N VAL A 310 -61.95 -26.11 -14.56
CA VAL A 310 -63.25 -26.48 -15.13
C VAL A 310 -64.36 -26.60 -14.06
N GLU A 311 -64.22 -25.93 -12.91
CA GLU A 311 -65.06 -26.12 -11.72
C GLU A 311 -66.35 -25.29 -11.71
N GLU A 312 -66.65 -24.54 -12.78
CA GLU A 312 -67.84 -23.68 -12.86
C GLU A 312 -69.00 -24.26 -13.69
N LYS A 313 -68.89 -25.48 -14.23
CA LYS A 313 -69.97 -26.14 -14.99
C LYS A 313 -70.79 -27.20 -14.23
N GLU A 314 -70.44 -27.54 -12.99
CA GLU A 314 -71.23 -28.49 -12.19
C GLU A 314 -72.18 -27.83 -11.18
N LEU A 315 -72.13 -26.50 -11.00
CA LEU A 315 -73.04 -25.76 -10.09
C LEU A 315 -74.28 -25.15 -10.76
N GLN A 316 -74.51 -25.40 -12.06
CA GLN A 316 -75.73 -24.96 -12.76
C GLN A 316 -76.74 -26.08 -13.08
N ASN A 317 -76.47 -27.33 -12.65
CA ASN A 317 -77.36 -28.47 -12.87
C ASN A 317 -77.80 -29.19 -11.57
N ALA A 318 -77.84 -28.48 -10.44
CA ALA A 318 -78.45 -28.95 -9.18
C ALA A 318 -79.62 -28.05 -8.78
#